data_AF-A0A2H1W4S4-F1
#
_entry.id   AF-A0A2H1W4S4-F1
#
_cell.length_a   1.000
_cell.length_b   1.000
_cell.length_c   1.000
_cell.angle_alpha   90.00
_cell.angle_beta   90.00
_cell.angle_gamma   90.00
#
_symmetry.space_group_name_H-M   'P 1'
#
loop_
_entity.id
_entity.type
_entity.pdbx_description
1 polymer ?
#
loop_
_entity_poly.entity_id
_entity_poly.type
_entity_poly.pdbx_seq_one_letter_code
_entity_poly.pdbx_strand_id
1 'polypeptide(L)'
;MTWNDHIESLVARVRKLIFVFKKLRSSADLPTLKTVYYALAHSILNYCNTVWGSSGKCSMLRLERAQRAVLKVMSHKPVRFPTDELYAELQIPR
;
A
#
# COMPACT_ATOMS: atom_id res chain seq x y z
N MET A 1 17.83 10.20 -15.85
CA MET A 1 16.84 9.91 -14.78
C MET A 1 17.19 8.56 -14.21
N THR A 2 17.54 8.48 -12.93
CA THR A 2 17.94 7.20 -12.33
C THR A 2 16.70 6.41 -11.94
N TRP A 3 16.81 5.08 -12.03
CA TRP A 3 15.76 4.15 -11.61
C TRP A 3 15.22 4.48 -10.22
N ASN A 4 16.13 4.83 -9.29
CA ASN A 4 15.83 5.22 -7.91
C ASN A 4 14.89 6.43 -7.78
N ASP A 5 14.98 7.41 -8.67
CA ASP A 5 14.07 8.57 -8.66
C ASP A 5 12.64 8.15 -8.99
N HIS A 6 12.49 7.22 -9.94
CA HIS A 6 11.20 6.65 -10.28
C HIS A 6 10.60 5.88 -9.08
N ILE A 7 11.42 5.10 -8.37
CA ILE A 7 11.03 4.40 -7.13
C ILE A 7 10.49 5.37 -6.09
N GLU A 8 11.26 6.41 -5.76
CA GLU A 8 10.87 7.38 -4.74
C GLU A 8 9.57 8.08 -5.14
N SER A 9 9.37 8.36 -6.43
CA SER A 9 8.11 8.92 -6.93
C SER A 9 6.91 7.99 -6.70
N LEU A 10 7.06 6.68 -6.92
CA LEU A 10 6.01 5.68 -6.69
C LEU A 10 5.72 5.51 -5.20
N VAL A 11 6.75 5.42 -4.36
CA VAL A 11 6.61 5.36 -2.90
C VAL A 11 5.91 6.62 -2.37
N ALA A 12 6.26 7.80 -2.90
CA ALA A 12 5.60 9.05 -2.54
C ALA A 12 4.12 9.05 -2.94
N ARG A 13 3.76 8.48 -4.10
CA ARG A 13 2.35 8.30 -4.50
C ARG A 13 1.59 7.40 -3.53
N VAL A 14 2.14 6.25 -3.14
CA VAL A 14 1.50 5.36 -2.15
C VAL A 14 1.36 6.05 -0.79
N ARG A 15 2.37 6.82 -0.36
CA ARG A 15 2.27 7.60 0.89
C ARG A 15 1.16 8.65 0.83
N LYS A 16 0.93 9.30 -0.31
CA LYS A 16 -0.20 10.22 -0.49
C LYS A 16 -1.55 9.50 -0.34
N LEU A 17 -1.65 8.25 -0.79
CA LEU A 17 -2.87 7.44 -0.62
C LEU A 17 -3.22 7.27 0.86
N ILE A 18 -2.26 7.22 1.78
CA ILE A 18 -2.53 7.13 3.24
C ILE A 18 -3.48 8.25 3.68
N PHE A 19 -3.24 9.48 3.26
CA PHE A 19 -4.10 10.63 3.61
C PHE A 19 -5.47 10.54 2.93
N VAL A 20 -5.52 10.05 1.69
CA VAL A 20 -6.77 9.82 0.95
C VAL A 20 -7.63 8.78 1.66
N PHE A 21 -7.06 7.62 1.99
CA PHE A 21 -7.74 6.56 2.75
C PHE A 21 -8.12 7.02 4.16
N LYS A 22 -7.33 7.89 4.80
CA LYS A 22 -7.67 8.48 6.11
C LYS A 22 -8.96 9.32 6.05
N LYS A 23 -9.22 10.00 4.92
CA LYS A 23 -10.46 10.74 4.69
C LYS A 23 -11.60 9.85 4.19
N LEU A 24 -11.30 8.94 3.27
CA LEU A 24 -12.31 8.03 2.70
C LEU A 24 -12.87 7.08 3.75
N ARG A 25 -12.06 6.60 4.70
CA ARG A 25 -12.53 5.68 5.74
C ARG A 25 -13.64 6.24 6.64
N SER A 26 -13.76 7.57 6.76
CA SER A 26 -14.85 8.18 7.53
C SER A 26 -16.16 8.29 6.75
N SER A 27 -16.11 8.16 5.42
CA SER A 27 -17.26 8.36 4.54
C SER A 27 -17.66 7.14 3.71
N ALA A 28 -16.76 6.16 3.55
CA ALA A 28 -16.95 5.01 2.68
C ALA A 28 -16.89 3.69 3.45
N ASP A 29 -17.65 2.71 2.96
CA ASP A 29 -17.71 1.37 3.54
C ASP A 29 -16.46 0.54 3.21
N LEU A 30 -16.17 -0.47 4.02
CA LEU A 30 -15.00 -1.33 3.86
C LEU A 30 -14.87 -1.99 2.47
N PRO A 31 -15.92 -2.55 1.82
CA PRO A 31 -15.79 -3.14 0.50
C PRO A 31 -15.43 -2.10 -0.56
N THR A 32 -15.97 -0.88 -0.49
CA THR A 32 -15.61 0.21 -1.41
C THR A 32 -14.15 0.60 -1.24
N LEU A 33 -13.68 0.70 0.00
CA LEU A 33 -12.27 0.99 0.29
C LEU A 33 -11.34 -0.12 -0.25
N LYS A 34 -11.72 -1.40 -0.12
CA LYS A 34 -10.97 -2.51 -0.71
C LYS A 34 -10.86 -2.37 -2.23
N THR A 35 -11.96 -2.07 -2.93
CA THR A 35 -11.93 -1.86 -4.39
C THR A 35 -11.01 -0.72 -4.79
N VAL A 36 -11.08 0.41 -4.11
CA VAL A 36 -10.18 1.56 -4.35
C VAL A 36 -8.72 1.20 -4.07
N TYR A 37 -8.48 0.40 -3.04
CA TYR A 37 -7.14 -0.09 -2.70
C TYR A 37 -6.59 -1.00 -3.80
N TYR A 38 -7.37 -1.94 -4.32
CA TYR A 38 -6.97 -2.79 -5.43
C TYR A 38 -6.73 -1.97 -6.72
N ALA A 39 -7.55 -0.96 -6.99
CA ALA A 39 -7.36 -0.11 -8.16
C ALA A 39 -6.08 0.74 -8.10
N LEU A 40 -5.76 1.32 -6.93
CA LEU A 40 -4.67 2.30 -6.80
C LEU A 40 -3.36 1.71 -6.26
N ALA A 41 -3.41 0.94 -5.17
CA ALA A 41 -2.21 0.44 -4.50
C ALA A 41 -1.74 -0.87 -5.13
N HIS A 42 -2.65 -1.80 -5.41
CA HIS A 42 -2.30 -3.10 -5.98
C HIS A 42 -1.78 -2.99 -7.42
N SER A 43 -2.29 -2.05 -8.23
CA SER A 43 -1.75 -1.77 -9.56
C SER A 43 -0.29 -1.30 -9.53
N ILE A 44 0.07 -0.42 -8.58
CA ILE A 44 1.47 0.03 -8.38
C ILE A 44 2.35 -1.14 -7.94
N LEU A 45 1.87 -1.97 -7.00
CA LEU A 45 2.62 -3.13 -6.52
C LEU A 45 2.86 -4.15 -7.63
N ASN A 46 1.85 -4.44 -8.45
CA ASN A 46 1.98 -5.38 -9.55
C ASN A 46 2.99 -4.86 -10.58
N TYR A 47 2.92 -3.57 -10.93
CA TYR A 47 3.92 -2.92 -11.78
C TYR A 47 5.33 -3.04 -11.21
N CYS A 48 5.52 -2.70 -9.93
CA CYS A 48 6.82 -2.82 -9.27
C CYS A 48 7.30 -4.28 -9.24
N ASN A 49 6.42 -5.25 -8.96
CA ASN A 49 6.80 -6.65 -8.95
C ASN A 49 7.29 -7.12 -10.32
N THR A 50 6.59 -6.76 -11.40
CA THR A 50 6.98 -7.12 -12.78
C THR A 50 8.31 -6.49 -13.18
N VAL A 51 8.53 -5.20 -12.88
CA VAL A 51 9.75 -4.53 -13.34
C VAL A 51 10.95 -4.79 -12.40
N TRP A 52 10.72 -5.21 -11.15
CA TRP A 52 11.74 -5.22 -10.09
C TRP A 52 12.01 -6.62 -9.53
N GLY A 53 11.51 -7.69 -10.16
CA GLY A 53 11.81 -9.07 -9.77
C GLY A 53 13.31 -9.40 -9.63
N SER A 54 14.19 -8.54 -10.17
CA SER A 54 15.66 -8.63 -10.04
C SER A 54 16.31 -7.47 -9.26
N SER A 55 15.61 -6.36 -8.99
CA SER A 55 16.22 -5.11 -8.50
C SER A 55 15.96 -4.86 -7.01
N GLY A 56 17.03 -4.94 -6.19
CA GLY A 56 17.17 -4.31 -4.87
C GLY A 56 16.02 -4.49 -3.85
N LYS A 57 16.13 -5.51 -2.99
CA LYS A 57 15.22 -5.79 -1.85
C LYS A 57 14.86 -4.55 -1.01
N CYS A 58 15.78 -3.59 -0.88
CA CYS A 58 15.59 -2.36 -0.10
C CYS A 58 14.40 -1.51 -0.59
N SER A 59 14.22 -1.42 -1.90
CA SER A 59 13.22 -0.55 -2.52
C SER A 59 11.82 -1.16 -2.42
N MET A 60 11.72 -2.49 -2.61
CA MET A 60 10.48 -3.24 -2.41
C MET A 60 10.01 -3.16 -0.95
N LEU A 61 10.92 -3.29 0.02
CA LEU A 61 10.60 -3.12 1.44
C LEU A 61 10.02 -1.73 1.78
N ARG A 62 10.46 -0.66 1.11
CA ARG A 62 9.88 0.70 1.32
C ARG A 62 8.44 0.77 0.83
N LEU A 63 8.17 0.16 -0.32
CA LEU A 63 6.84 0.13 -0.92
C LEU A 63 5.87 -0.72 -0.08
N GLU A 64 6.28 -1.92 0.34
CA GLU A 64 5.51 -2.79 1.23
C GLU A 64 5.18 -2.09 2.57
N ARG A 65 6.15 -1.36 3.15
CA ARG A 65 5.90 -0.57 4.37
C ARG A 65 4.84 0.51 4.14
N ALA A 66 4.89 1.21 3.00
CA ALA A 66 3.90 2.22 2.65
C ALA A 66 2.50 1.59 2.44
N GLN A 67 2.43 0.46 1.75
CA GLN A 67 1.19 -0.32 1.58
C GLN A 67 0.59 -0.74 2.93
N ARG A 68 1.40 -1.34 3.82
CA ARG A 68 0.97 -1.76 5.17
C ARG A 68 0.43 -0.57 5.97
N ALA A 69 1.01 0.61 5.82
CA ALA A 69 0.51 1.83 6.44
C ALA A 69 -0.87 2.25 5.89
N VAL A 70 -1.08 2.16 4.57
CA VAL A 70 -2.39 2.42 3.95
C VAL A 70 -3.44 1.45 4.50
N LEU A 71 -3.15 0.15 4.53
CA LEU A 71 -4.06 -0.88 5.04
C LEU A 71 -4.45 -0.64 6.50
N LYS A 72 -3.48 -0.28 7.36
CA LYS A 72 -3.76 0.04 8.77
C LYS A 72 -4.67 1.25 8.92
N VAL A 73 -4.43 2.29 8.12
CA VAL A 73 -5.26 3.50 8.13
C VAL A 73 -6.68 3.19 7.67
N MET A 74 -6.82 2.41 6.59
CA MET A 74 -8.11 1.95 6.06
C MET A 74 -8.92 1.19 7.12
N SER A 75 -8.28 0.26 7.85
CA SER A 75 -8.95 -0.58 8.86
C SER A 75 -9.07 0.05 10.26
N HIS A 76 -8.79 1.35 10.42
CA HIS A 76 -8.76 2.02 11.74
C HIS A 76 -7.82 1.36 12.78
N LYS A 77 -6.79 0.64 12.33
CA LYS A 77 -5.85 -0.07 13.22
C LYS A 77 -4.70 0.84 13.64
N PRO A 78 -4.13 0.63 14.85
CA PRO A 78 -2.95 1.36 15.29
C PRO A 78 -1.74 1.03 14.42
N VAL A 79 -0.77 1.96 14.36
CA VAL A 79 0.44 1.82 13.53
C VAL A 79 1.24 0.56 13.90
N ARG A 80 1.19 0.12 15.15
CA ARG A 80 1.88 -1.07 15.68
C ARG A 80 1.11 -2.38 15.50
N PHE A 81 -0.06 -2.38 14.86
CA PHE A 81 -0.85 -3.59 14.68
C PHE A 81 -0.06 -4.67 13.90
N PRO A 82 -0.09 -5.94 14.36
CA PRO A 82 0.56 -7.06 13.68
C PRO A 82 0.06 -7.19 12.24
N THR A 83 0.97 -7.51 11.33
CA THR A 83 0.65 -7.52 9.90
C THR A 83 -0.05 -8.79 9.47
N ASP A 84 0.31 -9.94 10.02
CA ASP A 84 -0.37 -11.20 9.70
C ASP A 84 -1.86 -11.12 10.02
N GLU A 85 -2.22 -10.60 11.19
CA GLU A 85 -3.62 -10.35 11.57
C GLU A 85 -4.30 -9.33 10.65
N LEU A 86 -3.58 -8.29 10.19
CA LEU A 86 -4.13 -7.28 9.28
C LEU A 86 -4.55 -7.87 7.94
N TYR A 87 -3.71 -8.75 7.38
CA TYR A 87 -3.98 -9.38 6.09
C TYR A 87 -5.07 -10.46 6.21
N ALA A 88 -5.10 -11.18 7.34
CA ALA A 88 -6.16 -12.13 7.66
C ALA A 88 -7.53 -11.46 7.78
N GLU A 89 -7.64 -10.37 8.54
CA GLU A 89 -8.91 -9.63 8.69
C GLU A 89 -9.39 -9.02 7.36
N LEU A 90 -8.45 -8.53 6.54
CA LEU A 90 -8.79 -7.91 5.27
C LEU A 90 -8.99 -8.90 4.12
N GLN A 91 -8.66 -10.17 4.31
CA GLN A 91 -8.67 -11.21 3.27
C GLN A 91 -7.88 -10.77 2.02
N ILE A 92 -6.74 -10.10 2.23
CA ILE A 92 -5.85 -9.66 1.15
C ILE A 92 -4.66 -10.63 1.11
N PRO A 93 -4.32 -11.22 -0.04
CA PRO A 93 -3.14 -12.08 -0.16
C PRO A 93 -1.86 -11.27 0.08
N ARG A 94 -0.89 -11.90 0.75
CA ARG A 94 0.40 -11.29 1.06
C ARG A 94 1.25 -11.09 -0.19
#